data_AF-A0AAE3YCW2-F1
#
_entry.id   AF-A0AAE3YCW2-F1
#
_cell.length_a   1.000
_cell.length_b   1.000
_cell.length_c   1.000
_cell.angle_alpha   90.00
_cell.angle_beta   90.00
_cell.angle_gamma   90.00
#
_symmetry.space_group_name_H-M   'P 1'
#
loop_
_entity.id
_entity.type
_entity.pdbx_description
1 polymer ?
#
loop_
_entity_poly.entity_id
_entity_poly.type
_entity_poly.pdbx_seq_one_letter_code
_entity_poly.pdbx_strand_id
1 'polypeptide(L)'
;MKKNMVCYYAGILAMSICIFSSCKSRNINYITYYNKVNAIDSIYRFKKDTLRAIKQYRKLFRQYSPKNQDHIQEYETYIRLADQQHKNFGGKKSLYKLIPLVAPNWKYKNKDASFIQLYQNYGIDRQEIEKEISQWEKGLNKKMIDSFTVAFKRDQGSRKDSNNEEIFKNDKKNAEMLKWMFENEGFPSLQKIGLWNGDFLMPSGSLLLHMANYEEYHQYFKTKILEYVKSGECPPRDYAAMIDRYYLHVLKKDTPYYIYVGQNPVKDSAAINRNRKSIGLPSMKHGNAIIKDYNKKNKAEK
;
A
#
# COMPACT_ATOMS: atom_id res chain seq x y z
N MET A 1 -53.14 25.91 5.12
CA MET A 1 -52.56 24.61 4.71
C MET A 1 -51.57 24.68 3.54
N LYS A 2 -51.80 25.49 2.48
CA LYS A 2 -50.89 25.53 1.30
C LYS A 2 -49.44 25.99 1.57
N LYS A 3 -49.20 26.95 2.49
CA LYS A 3 -47.84 27.42 2.82
C LYS A 3 -46.93 26.36 3.46
N ASN A 4 -47.48 25.47 4.29
CA ASN A 4 -46.69 24.44 4.97
C ASN A 4 -46.28 23.31 4.01
N MET A 5 -47.10 23.05 2.98
CA MET A 5 -46.77 22.10 1.92
C MET A 5 -45.57 22.56 1.08
N VAL A 6 -45.53 23.85 0.72
CA VAL A 6 -44.43 24.43 -0.09
C VAL A 6 -43.08 24.38 0.65
N CYS A 7 -43.07 24.65 1.96
CA CYS A 7 -41.85 24.51 2.77
C CYS A 7 -41.37 23.06 2.90
N TYR A 8 -42.30 22.10 2.96
CA TYR A 8 -41.97 20.67 3.03
C TYR A 8 -41.34 20.17 1.72
N TYR A 9 -41.91 20.55 0.57
CA TYR A 9 -41.34 20.22 -0.75
C TYR A 9 -39.99 20.90 -1.00
N ALA A 10 -39.81 22.15 -0.57
CA ALA A 10 -38.52 22.84 -0.66
C ALA A 10 -37.44 22.18 0.22
N GLY A 11 -37.81 21.70 1.42
CA GLY A 11 -36.92 20.96 2.30
C GLY A 11 -36.49 19.61 1.71
N ILE A 12 -37.42 18.86 1.12
CA ILE A 12 -37.13 17.59 0.43
C ILE A 12 -36.24 17.83 -0.79
N LEU A 13 -36.50 18.86 -1.60
CA LEU A 13 -35.71 19.19 -2.78
C LEU A 13 -34.27 19.59 -2.39
N ALA A 14 -34.10 20.40 -1.34
CA ALA A 14 -32.78 20.77 -0.83
C ALA A 14 -32.01 19.56 -0.27
N MET A 15 -32.69 18.65 0.43
CA MET A 15 -32.11 17.40 0.92
C MET A 15 -31.71 16.47 -0.24
N SER A 16 -32.52 16.40 -1.30
CA SER A 16 -32.22 15.65 -2.53
C SER A 16 -31.00 16.21 -3.25
N ILE A 17 -30.90 17.53 -3.40
CA ILE A 17 -29.75 18.21 -4.03
C ILE A 17 -28.46 17.97 -3.21
N CYS A 18 -28.54 17.95 -1.87
CA CYS A 18 -27.42 17.60 -1.01
C CYS A 18 -26.97 16.13 -1.17
N ILE A 19 -27.91 15.20 -1.40
CA ILE A 19 -27.60 13.78 -1.64
C ILE A 19 -26.95 13.57 -3.02
N PHE A 20 -27.37 14.31 -4.06
CA PHE A 20 -26.75 14.22 -5.40
C PHE A 20 -25.46 15.06 -5.56
N SER A 21 -25.24 16.05 -4.70
CA SER A 21 -24.00 16.85 -4.66
C SER A 21 -22.90 16.23 -3.81
N SER A 22 -23.28 15.33 -2.89
CA SER A 22 -22.35 14.55 -2.09
C SER A 22 -21.94 13.30 -2.86
N CYS A 23 -20.65 13.22 -3.21
CA CYS A 23 -20.00 12.07 -3.83
C CYS A 23 -20.27 11.87 -5.34
N LYS A 24 -19.74 12.77 -6.17
CA LYS A 24 -18.95 12.28 -7.31
C LYS A 24 -17.80 11.47 -6.73
N SER A 25 -18.00 10.17 -6.51
CA SER A 25 -16.91 9.21 -6.30
C SER A 25 -16.12 9.15 -7.62
N ARG A 26 -15.31 10.18 -7.86
CA ARG A 26 -14.37 10.20 -8.96
C ARG A 26 -13.56 8.93 -8.75
N ASN A 27 -13.67 7.96 -9.66
CA ASN A 27 -13.02 6.67 -9.50
C ASN A 27 -11.50 6.93 -9.39
N ILE A 28 -10.99 6.96 -8.15
CA ILE A 28 -9.66 7.49 -7.84
C ILE A 28 -8.67 6.41 -8.26
N ASN A 29 -7.96 6.66 -9.36
CA ASN A 29 -6.89 5.77 -9.79
C ASN A 29 -5.59 6.09 -9.05
N TYR A 30 -5.20 5.20 -8.13
CA TYR A 30 -3.99 5.31 -7.33
C TYR A 30 -2.70 5.11 -8.11
N ILE A 31 -2.72 4.56 -9.34
CA ILE A 31 -1.55 4.59 -10.24
C ILE A 31 -1.12 6.05 -10.49
N THR A 32 -2.08 6.97 -10.64
CA THR A 32 -1.79 8.41 -10.77
C THR A 32 -1.22 8.98 -9.48
N TYR A 33 -1.70 8.52 -8.32
CA TYR A 33 -1.15 8.91 -7.02
C TYR A 33 0.30 8.46 -6.88
N TYR A 34 0.60 7.18 -7.10
CA TYR A 34 1.95 6.63 -6.97
C TYR A 34 2.94 7.31 -7.92
N ASN A 35 2.54 7.56 -9.18
CA ASN A 35 3.34 8.32 -10.12
C ASN A 35 3.63 9.76 -9.65
N LYS A 36 2.66 10.42 -9.00
CA LYS A 36 2.88 11.74 -8.40
C LYS A 36 3.82 11.64 -7.20
N VAL A 37 3.67 10.64 -6.33
CA VAL A 37 4.61 10.41 -5.22
C VAL A 37 6.03 10.23 -5.74
N ASN A 38 6.24 9.38 -6.76
CA ASN A 38 7.54 9.16 -7.36
C ASN A 38 8.13 10.44 -7.96
N ALA A 39 7.30 11.26 -8.61
CA ALA A 39 7.74 12.56 -9.13
C ALA A 39 8.17 13.52 -8.00
N ILE A 40 7.45 13.55 -6.89
CA ILE A 40 7.77 14.40 -5.74
C ILE A 40 9.02 13.89 -5.02
N ASP A 41 9.11 12.59 -4.78
CA ASP A 41 10.29 11.95 -4.20
C ASP A 41 11.53 12.20 -5.06
N SER A 42 11.41 12.16 -6.39
CA SER A 42 12.52 12.51 -7.28
C SER A 42 12.99 13.97 -7.12
N ILE A 43 12.09 14.92 -6.86
CA ILE A 43 12.46 16.32 -6.58
C ILE A 43 13.23 16.40 -5.27
N TYR A 44 12.72 15.77 -4.22
CA TYR A 44 13.37 15.75 -2.93
C TYR A 44 14.74 15.03 -2.98
N ARG A 45 14.77 13.82 -3.53
CA ARG A 45 15.93 12.92 -3.48
C ARG A 45 17.05 13.34 -4.40
N PHE A 46 16.74 13.73 -5.65
CA PHE A 46 17.76 14.04 -6.66
C PHE A 46 18.01 15.52 -6.83
N LYS A 47 16.96 16.35 -6.80
CA LYS A 47 17.11 17.81 -6.94
C LYS A 47 17.38 18.51 -5.61
N LYS A 48 17.20 17.82 -4.48
CA LYS A 48 17.39 18.36 -3.12
C LYS A 48 16.52 19.59 -2.84
N ASP A 49 15.38 19.70 -3.54
CA ASP A 49 14.46 20.84 -3.41
C ASP A 49 13.32 20.48 -2.44
N THR A 50 13.62 20.63 -1.15
CA THR A 50 12.72 20.27 -0.04
C THR A 50 11.44 21.10 -0.04
N LEU A 51 11.53 22.43 -0.24
CA LEU A 51 10.35 23.31 -0.18
C LEU A 51 9.37 23.01 -1.30
N ARG A 52 9.86 22.74 -2.52
CA ARG A 52 9.00 22.33 -3.63
C ARG A 52 8.39 20.96 -3.39
N ALA A 53 9.14 20.02 -2.82
CA ALA A 53 8.61 18.71 -2.47
C ALA A 53 7.45 18.82 -1.46
N ILE A 54 7.63 19.60 -0.38
CA ILE A 54 6.58 19.87 0.63
C ILE A 54 5.33 20.46 -0.03
N LYS A 55 5.48 21.48 -0.89
CA LYS A 55 4.35 22.12 -1.59
C LYS A 55 3.57 21.11 -2.43
N GLN A 56 4.26 20.21 -3.13
CA GLN A 56 3.61 19.21 -3.98
C GLN A 56 2.97 18.09 -3.17
N TYR A 57 3.60 17.61 -2.11
CA TYR A 57 2.99 16.65 -1.18
C TYR A 57 1.71 17.21 -0.56
N ARG A 58 1.73 18.47 -0.10
CA ARG A 58 0.52 19.13 0.42
C ARG A 58 -0.61 19.16 -0.60
N LYS A 59 -0.30 19.42 -1.89
CA LYS A 59 -1.30 19.37 -2.97
C LYS A 59 -1.81 17.95 -3.20
N LEU A 60 -0.93 16.95 -3.16
CA LEU A 60 -1.27 15.55 -3.35
C LEU A 60 -2.21 15.03 -2.25
N PHE A 61 -1.88 15.26 -0.98
CA PHE A 61 -2.64 14.74 0.16
C PHE A 61 -3.96 15.48 0.44
N ARG A 62 -4.21 16.59 -0.26
CA ARG A 62 -5.56 17.19 -0.37
C ARG A 62 -6.47 16.44 -1.34
N GLN A 63 -5.90 15.75 -2.31
CA GLN A 63 -6.65 15.04 -3.37
C GLN A 63 -6.78 13.54 -3.09
N TYR A 64 -5.80 12.96 -2.41
CA TYR A 64 -5.72 11.53 -2.16
C TYR A 64 -5.57 11.26 -0.67
N SER A 65 -6.20 10.17 -0.22
CA SER A 65 -5.80 9.56 1.03
C SER A 65 -4.40 8.95 0.84
N PRO A 66 -3.45 9.23 1.73
CA PRO A 66 -2.11 8.66 1.63
C PRO A 66 -2.16 7.13 1.68
N LYS A 67 -1.35 6.51 0.85
CA LYS A 67 -1.05 5.07 0.84
C LYS A 67 0.46 4.97 0.82
N ASN A 68 1.10 4.40 1.84
CA ASN A 68 2.56 4.25 1.79
C ASN A 68 2.94 3.25 0.70
N GLN A 69 3.96 3.58 -0.09
CA GLN A 69 4.57 2.64 -1.02
C GLN A 69 5.68 1.82 -0.34
N ASP A 70 6.08 0.74 -0.98
CA ASP A 70 7.22 -0.04 -0.51
C ASP A 70 8.48 0.85 -0.41
N HIS A 71 9.12 0.80 0.76
CA HIS A 71 10.28 1.64 1.13
C HIS A 71 10.12 3.18 1.01
N ILE A 72 8.94 3.69 0.66
CA ILE A 72 8.63 5.12 0.65
C ILE A 72 7.51 5.35 1.67
N GLN A 73 7.83 6.01 2.77
CA GLN A 73 6.84 6.43 3.77
C GLN A 73 6.40 7.86 3.45
N GLU A 74 5.75 8.09 2.30
CA GLU A 74 5.61 9.45 1.74
C GLU A 74 4.86 10.42 2.65
N TYR A 75 3.87 9.94 3.41
CA TYR A 75 3.06 10.81 4.26
C TYR A 75 3.83 11.22 5.51
N GLU A 76 4.55 10.28 6.13
CA GLU A 76 5.47 10.57 7.23
C GLU A 76 6.60 11.50 6.77
N THR A 77 7.17 11.24 5.59
CA THR A 77 8.23 12.06 4.99
C THR A 77 7.74 13.49 4.79
N TYR A 78 6.54 13.67 4.24
CA TYR A 78 5.94 15.00 4.10
C TYR A 78 5.77 15.71 5.44
N ILE A 79 5.22 15.02 6.46
CA ILE A 79 5.02 15.61 7.78
C ILE A 79 6.36 16.06 8.38
N ARG A 80 7.36 15.16 8.40
CA ARG A 80 8.69 15.47 8.94
C ARG A 80 9.36 16.62 8.22
N LEU A 81 9.36 16.61 6.89
CA LEU A 81 9.97 17.69 6.11
C LEU A 81 9.26 19.03 6.34
N ALA A 82 7.94 19.03 6.40
CA ALA A 82 7.17 20.24 6.65
C ALA A 82 7.42 20.78 8.06
N ASP A 83 7.41 19.91 9.08
CA ASP A 83 7.70 20.25 10.47
C ASP A 83 9.09 20.89 10.63
N GLN A 84 10.12 20.22 10.09
CA GLN A 84 11.51 20.70 10.09
C GLN A 84 11.71 22.05 9.39
N GLN A 85 10.83 22.38 8.44
CA GLN A 85 10.87 23.64 7.69
C GLN A 85 9.85 24.67 8.20
N HIS A 86 9.27 24.42 9.37
CA HIS A 86 8.23 25.23 10.00
C HIS A 86 7.06 25.54 9.04
N LYS A 87 6.70 24.56 8.19
CA LYS A 87 5.56 24.62 7.28
C LYS A 87 4.39 23.86 7.86
N ASN A 88 3.20 24.46 7.79
CA ASN A 88 1.98 23.83 8.25
C ASN A 88 1.64 22.57 7.43
N PHE A 89 1.73 21.39 8.08
CA PHE A 89 1.34 20.10 7.52
C PHE A 89 -0.07 19.64 7.92
N GLY A 90 -0.78 20.40 8.77
CA GLY A 90 -2.11 20.10 9.30
C GLY A 90 -2.16 19.74 10.78
N GLY A 91 -1.03 19.77 11.49
CA GLY A 91 -0.95 19.56 12.94
C GLY A 91 -1.49 18.20 13.39
N LYS A 92 -2.13 18.17 14.57
CA LYS A 92 -2.71 16.95 15.18
C LYS A 92 -3.53 16.10 14.21
N LYS A 93 -4.41 16.72 13.41
CA LYS A 93 -5.27 16.01 12.44
C LYS A 93 -4.45 15.18 11.45
N SER A 94 -3.32 15.72 10.97
CA SER A 94 -2.45 15.00 10.06
C SER A 94 -1.68 13.88 10.75
N LEU A 95 -1.33 14.05 12.04
CA LEU A 95 -0.69 13.02 12.86
C LEU A 95 -1.61 11.83 13.11
N TYR A 96 -2.88 12.04 13.51
CA TYR A 96 -3.83 10.91 13.62
C TYR A 96 -4.02 10.17 12.30
N LYS A 97 -4.00 10.89 11.16
CA LYS A 97 -4.06 10.26 9.83
C LYS A 97 -2.83 9.40 9.52
N LEU A 98 -1.68 9.67 10.14
CA LEU A 98 -0.46 8.89 9.97
C LEU A 98 -0.47 7.59 10.77
N ILE A 99 -1.13 7.54 11.94
CA ILE A 99 -1.21 6.37 12.81
C ILE A 99 -1.61 5.08 12.05
N PRO A 100 -2.75 4.99 11.33
CA PRO A 100 -3.14 3.76 10.65
C PRO A 100 -2.16 3.34 9.53
N LEU A 101 -1.38 4.27 8.97
CA LEU A 101 -0.38 3.94 7.95
C LEU A 101 0.86 3.26 8.51
N VAL A 102 1.16 3.47 9.80
CA VAL A 102 2.30 2.84 10.49
C VAL A 102 1.88 1.67 11.38
N ALA A 103 0.58 1.56 11.68
CA ALA A 103 0.02 0.56 12.58
C ALA A 103 0.40 -0.89 12.25
N PRO A 104 0.42 -1.34 10.97
CA PRO A 104 0.86 -2.70 10.64
C PRO A 104 2.29 -3.03 11.11
N ASN A 105 3.14 -2.01 11.28
CA ASN A 105 4.53 -2.15 11.73
C ASN A 105 4.75 -1.60 13.15
N TRP A 106 3.68 -1.41 13.94
CA TRP A 106 3.76 -0.77 15.26
C TRP A 106 4.75 -1.47 16.21
N LYS A 107 4.85 -2.80 16.13
CA LYS A 107 5.81 -3.63 16.89
C LYS A 107 7.27 -3.13 16.79
N TYR A 108 7.63 -2.49 15.68
CA TYR A 108 8.94 -1.85 15.51
C TYR A 108 8.86 -0.33 15.58
N LYS A 109 7.80 0.27 15.02
CA LYS A 109 7.67 1.73 14.94
C LYS A 109 7.60 2.41 16.30
N ASN A 110 7.07 1.73 17.32
CA ASN A 110 7.00 2.25 18.68
C ASN A 110 8.38 2.46 19.35
N LYS A 111 9.47 1.97 18.74
CA LYS A 111 10.86 2.17 19.18
C LYS A 111 11.54 3.36 18.49
N ASP A 112 10.93 3.94 17.47
CA ASP A 112 11.47 5.11 16.76
C ASP A 112 11.26 6.37 17.62
N ALA A 113 12.28 6.73 18.40
CA ALA A 113 12.24 7.90 19.28
C ALA A 113 11.89 9.19 18.54
N SER A 114 12.40 9.36 17.32
CA SER A 114 12.10 10.54 16.50
C SER A 114 10.64 10.60 16.05
N PHE A 115 10.01 9.44 15.85
CA PHE A 115 8.59 9.36 15.56
C PHE A 115 7.76 9.69 16.81
N ILE A 116 8.10 9.16 17.97
CA ILE A 116 7.37 9.46 19.21
C ILE A 116 7.49 10.95 19.58
N GLN A 117 8.70 11.51 19.48
CA GLN A 117 8.95 12.93 19.75
C GLN A 117 8.12 13.85 18.86
N LEU A 118 7.95 13.49 17.57
CA LEU A 118 7.11 14.25 16.65
C LEU A 118 5.67 14.37 17.15
N TYR A 119 5.10 13.33 17.76
CA TYR A 119 3.73 13.41 18.30
C TYR A 119 3.67 14.20 19.61
N GLN A 120 4.67 14.01 20.48
CA GLN A 120 4.77 14.73 21.75
C GLN A 120 4.89 16.25 21.56
N ASN A 121 5.64 16.70 20.54
CA ASN A 121 5.75 18.11 20.17
C ASN A 121 4.40 18.76 19.85
N TYR A 122 3.41 17.95 19.48
CA TYR A 122 2.05 18.39 19.19
C TYR A 122 1.07 18.02 20.29
N GLY A 123 1.53 17.60 21.48
CA GLY A 123 0.69 17.26 22.62
C GLY A 123 -0.19 16.03 22.38
N ILE A 124 0.35 15.02 21.71
CA ILE A 124 -0.20 13.67 21.61
C ILE A 124 0.80 12.75 22.32
N ASP A 125 0.39 12.16 23.44
CA ASP A 125 1.25 11.26 24.20
C ASP A 125 1.24 9.84 23.63
N ARG A 126 2.09 8.99 24.19
CA ARG A 126 2.23 7.61 23.73
C ARG A 126 0.98 6.77 23.98
N GLN A 127 0.28 6.98 25.10
CA GLN A 127 -0.92 6.23 25.45
C GLN A 127 -2.04 6.53 24.44
N GLU A 128 -2.13 7.78 24.00
CA GLU A 128 -3.06 8.19 22.95
C GLU A 128 -2.75 7.53 21.61
N ILE A 129 -1.47 7.46 21.20
CA ILE A 129 -1.10 6.72 19.97
C ILE A 129 -1.47 5.24 20.11
N GLU A 130 -1.14 4.60 21.24
CA GLU A 130 -1.43 3.19 21.49
C GLU A 130 -2.94 2.90 21.49
N LYS A 131 -3.75 3.83 21.99
CA LYS A 131 -5.22 3.75 21.91
C LYS A 131 -5.71 3.75 20.46
N GLU A 132 -5.20 4.64 19.62
CA GLU A 132 -5.56 4.72 18.20
C GLU A 132 -5.10 3.47 17.43
N ILE A 133 -3.93 2.92 17.77
CA ILE A 133 -3.47 1.62 17.23
C ILE A 133 -4.43 0.50 17.63
N SER A 134 -4.83 0.42 18.91
CA SER A 134 -5.78 -0.60 19.38
C SER A 134 -7.15 -0.48 18.70
N GLN A 135 -7.61 0.75 18.44
CA GLN A 135 -8.84 0.98 17.67
C GLN A 135 -8.71 0.49 16.22
N TRP A 136 -7.58 0.76 15.58
CA TRP A 136 -7.28 0.23 14.25
C TRP A 136 -7.27 -1.32 14.24
N GLU A 137 -6.65 -1.96 15.23
CA GLU A 137 -6.62 -3.43 15.35
C GLU A 137 -8.00 -4.07 15.51
N LYS A 138 -8.90 -3.39 16.24
CA LYS A 138 -10.31 -3.80 16.39
C LYS A 138 -11.10 -3.69 15.08
N GLY A 139 -10.69 -2.80 14.18
CA GLY A 139 -11.30 -2.61 12.86
C GLY A 139 -10.89 -3.66 11.82
N LEU A 140 -9.93 -4.54 12.12
CA LEU A 140 -9.46 -5.56 11.17
C LEU A 140 -10.50 -6.66 10.96
N ASN A 141 -10.58 -7.19 9.73
CA ASN A 141 -11.50 -8.27 9.35
C ASN A 141 -10.95 -9.61 9.87
N LYS A 142 -11.47 -10.08 11.01
CA LYS A 142 -11.04 -11.33 11.66
C LYS A 142 -11.24 -12.57 10.79
N LYS A 143 -12.37 -12.66 10.08
CA LYS A 143 -12.63 -13.77 9.15
C LYS A 143 -11.57 -13.85 8.04
N MET A 144 -11.20 -12.70 7.46
CA MET A 144 -10.11 -12.65 6.49
C MET A 144 -8.76 -12.98 7.11
N ILE A 145 -8.47 -12.49 8.33
CA ILE A 145 -7.22 -12.80 9.05
C ILE A 145 -7.08 -14.31 9.25
N ASP A 146 -8.12 -14.99 9.72
CA ASP A 146 -8.07 -16.43 10.00
C ASP A 146 -7.87 -17.22 8.69
N SER A 147 -8.62 -16.87 7.66
CA SER A 147 -8.51 -17.49 6.33
C SER A 147 -7.11 -17.29 5.74
N PHE A 148 -6.61 -16.06 5.79
CA PHE A 148 -5.28 -15.72 5.28
C PHE A 148 -4.17 -16.42 6.08
N THR A 149 -4.34 -16.56 7.40
CA THR A 149 -3.42 -17.29 8.28
C THR A 149 -3.29 -18.75 7.88
N VAL A 150 -4.41 -19.42 7.61
CA VAL A 150 -4.41 -20.82 7.17
C VAL A 150 -3.68 -20.97 5.84
N ALA A 151 -3.98 -20.13 4.85
CA ALA A 151 -3.30 -20.17 3.55
C ALA A 151 -1.80 -19.89 3.66
N PHE A 152 -1.42 -18.90 4.47
CA PHE A 152 -0.01 -18.53 4.65
C PHE A 152 0.77 -19.62 5.38
N LYS A 153 0.20 -20.23 6.43
CA LYS A 153 0.82 -21.39 7.11
C LYS A 153 1.00 -22.57 6.17
N ARG A 154 0.00 -22.86 5.33
CA ARG A 154 0.05 -23.92 4.31
C ARG A 154 1.15 -23.67 3.26
N ASP A 155 1.23 -22.44 2.75
CA ASP A 155 2.27 -22.02 1.81
C ASP A 155 3.67 -22.17 2.42
N GLN A 156 3.89 -21.64 3.63
CA GLN A 156 5.21 -21.68 4.26
C GLN A 156 5.59 -23.07 4.76
N GLY A 157 4.63 -23.87 5.23
CA GLY A 157 4.86 -25.23 5.72
C GLY A 157 5.39 -26.16 4.63
N SER A 158 4.64 -26.31 3.53
CA SER A 158 5.02 -27.22 2.43
C SER A 158 6.35 -26.87 1.75
N ARG A 159 6.79 -25.62 1.86
CA ARG A 159 8.08 -25.16 1.34
C ARG A 159 9.27 -25.49 2.23
N LYS A 160 9.06 -25.74 3.53
CA LYS A 160 10.15 -26.20 4.42
C LYS A 160 10.60 -27.60 4.05
N ASP A 161 9.65 -28.45 3.68
CA ASP A 161 9.90 -29.87 3.41
C ASP A 161 10.32 -30.13 1.96
N SER A 162 10.35 -29.09 1.11
CA SER A 162 10.73 -29.16 -0.31
C SER A 162 9.99 -30.22 -1.14
N ASN A 163 8.79 -30.62 -0.68
CA ASN A 163 7.95 -31.58 -1.38
C ASN A 163 7.18 -30.90 -2.53
N ASN A 164 7.67 -31.05 -3.75
CA ASN A 164 7.12 -30.38 -4.93
C ASN A 164 5.64 -30.72 -5.21
N GLU A 165 5.21 -31.96 -4.96
CA GLU A 165 3.82 -32.37 -5.17
C GLU A 165 2.89 -31.67 -4.16
N GLU A 166 3.32 -31.63 -2.89
CA GLU A 166 2.57 -30.95 -1.84
C GLU A 166 2.51 -29.44 -2.08
N ILE A 167 3.63 -28.83 -2.51
CA ILE A 167 3.68 -27.41 -2.89
C ILE A 167 2.66 -27.13 -3.99
N PHE A 168 2.61 -27.92 -5.06
CA PHE A 168 1.67 -27.69 -6.16
C PHE A 168 0.21 -27.80 -5.71
N LYS A 169 -0.11 -28.84 -4.92
CA LYS A 169 -1.45 -29.03 -4.34
C LYS A 169 -1.86 -27.87 -3.45
N ASN A 170 -0.94 -27.38 -2.64
CA ASN A 170 -1.18 -26.29 -1.70
C ASN A 170 -1.29 -24.93 -2.40
N ASP A 171 -0.48 -24.69 -3.43
CA ASP A 171 -0.56 -23.49 -4.27
C ASP A 171 -1.91 -23.43 -4.99
N LYS A 172 -2.41 -24.55 -5.53
CA LYS A 172 -3.76 -24.59 -6.11
C LYS A 172 -4.84 -24.16 -5.10
N LYS A 173 -4.84 -24.77 -3.91
CA LYS A 173 -5.80 -24.44 -2.85
C LYS A 173 -5.69 -22.98 -2.39
N ASN A 174 -4.47 -22.43 -2.37
CA ASN A 174 -4.23 -21.03 -2.03
C ASN A 174 -4.76 -20.10 -3.12
N ALA A 175 -4.62 -20.46 -4.39
CA ALA A 175 -5.14 -19.69 -5.51
C ALA A 175 -6.68 -19.66 -5.50
N GLU A 176 -7.33 -20.82 -5.32
CA GLU A 176 -8.79 -20.92 -5.19
C GLU A 176 -9.31 -20.08 -4.03
N MET A 177 -8.65 -20.15 -2.85
CA MET A 177 -9.01 -19.33 -1.69
C MET A 177 -8.82 -17.84 -1.97
N LEU A 178 -7.72 -17.43 -2.61
CA LEU A 178 -7.47 -16.02 -2.93
C LEU A 178 -8.50 -15.48 -3.93
N LYS A 179 -8.86 -16.27 -4.95
CA LYS A 179 -9.95 -15.93 -5.87
C LYS A 179 -11.27 -15.74 -5.11
N TRP A 180 -11.64 -16.70 -4.28
CA TRP A 180 -12.85 -16.60 -3.45
C TRP A 180 -12.81 -15.35 -2.55
N MET A 181 -11.67 -15.07 -1.91
CA MET A 181 -11.49 -13.89 -1.07
C MET A 181 -11.67 -12.59 -1.86
N PHE A 182 -11.10 -12.49 -3.06
CA PHE A 182 -11.27 -11.32 -3.93
C PHE A 182 -12.73 -11.09 -4.34
N GLU A 183 -13.48 -12.18 -4.55
CA GLU A 183 -14.87 -12.12 -4.98
C GLU A 183 -15.85 -11.80 -3.85
N ASN A 184 -15.51 -12.15 -2.60
CA ASN A 184 -16.43 -12.05 -1.47
C ASN A 184 -16.03 -10.99 -0.43
N GLU A 185 -14.74 -10.77 -0.21
CA GLU A 185 -14.21 -9.93 0.88
C GLU A 185 -13.27 -8.80 0.35
N GLY A 186 -12.84 -8.93 -0.91
CA GLY A 186 -11.88 -8.04 -1.57
C GLY A 186 -10.43 -8.35 -1.23
N PHE A 187 -9.53 -7.42 -1.53
CA PHE A 187 -8.08 -7.64 -1.35
C PHE A 187 -7.67 -7.65 0.13
N PRO A 188 -6.84 -8.62 0.59
CA PRO A 188 -6.31 -8.68 1.95
C PRO A 188 -5.19 -7.64 2.17
N SER A 189 -5.56 -6.36 2.14
CA SER A 189 -4.63 -5.27 2.37
C SER A 189 -4.16 -5.24 3.83
N LEU A 190 -3.03 -4.58 4.09
CA LEU A 190 -2.54 -4.34 5.45
C LEU A 190 -3.58 -3.64 6.34
N GLN A 191 -4.47 -2.85 5.76
CA GLN A 191 -5.52 -2.14 6.51
C GLN A 191 -6.73 -3.01 6.81
N LYS A 192 -6.88 -4.17 6.16
CA LYS A 192 -7.95 -5.13 6.43
C LYS A 192 -7.49 -6.27 7.31
N ILE A 193 -6.28 -6.78 7.10
CA ILE A 193 -5.79 -7.98 7.80
C ILE A 193 -4.56 -7.72 8.68
N GLY A 194 -4.01 -6.50 8.67
CA GLY A 194 -2.75 -6.22 9.34
C GLY A 194 -1.56 -6.86 8.63
N LEU A 195 -0.41 -6.88 9.32
CA LEU A 195 0.79 -7.60 8.91
C LEU A 195 1.05 -8.84 9.80
N TRP A 196 0.45 -8.86 10.98
CA TRP A 196 0.70 -9.83 12.04
C TRP A 196 -0.62 -10.44 12.52
N ASN A 197 -0.60 -11.74 12.83
CA ASN A 197 -1.63 -12.39 13.64
C ASN A 197 -0.96 -13.03 14.86
N GLY A 198 -1.08 -12.37 16.02
CA GLY A 198 -0.20 -12.65 17.16
C GLY A 198 1.26 -12.41 16.76
N ASP A 199 2.12 -13.41 16.96
CA ASP A 199 3.52 -13.37 16.54
C ASP A 199 3.78 -13.87 15.12
N PHE A 200 2.73 -14.23 14.38
CA PHE A 200 2.86 -14.77 13.03
C PHE A 200 2.84 -13.67 11.97
N LEU A 201 3.98 -13.48 11.29
CA LEU A 201 4.17 -12.51 10.20
C LEU A 201 3.56 -13.02 8.89
N MET A 202 2.69 -12.22 8.26
CA MET A 202 1.92 -12.64 7.07
C MET A 202 1.87 -11.56 5.97
N PRO A 203 2.99 -11.26 5.29
CA PRO A 203 3.01 -10.33 4.16
C PRO A 203 2.21 -10.88 2.98
N SER A 204 1.17 -10.17 2.54
CA SER A 204 0.30 -10.62 1.45
C SER A 204 1.05 -10.80 0.12
N GLY A 205 2.07 -9.98 -0.14
CA GLY A 205 2.93 -10.07 -1.31
C GLY A 205 3.55 -11.45 -1.52
N SER A 206 3.95 -12.17 -0.47
CA SER A 206 4.57 -13.50 -0.62
C SER A 206 3.59 -14.54 -1.15
N LEU A 207 2.34 -14.54 -0.65
CA LEU A 207 1.31 -15.47 -1.12
C LEU A 207 0.96 -15.17 -2.57
N LEU A 208 0.77 -13.89 -2.92
CA LEU A 208 0.52 -13.45 -4.31
C LEU A 208 1.64 -13.86 -5.25
N LEU A 209 2.89 -13.67 -4.82
CA LEU A 209 4.07 -14.04 -5.57
C LEU A 209 4.04 -15.52 -5.90
N HIS A 210 3.68 -16.40 -4.95
CA HIS A 210 3.65 -17.85 -5.18
C HIS A 210 2.51 -18.28 -6.10
N MET A 211 1.34 -17.65 -5.98
CA MET A 211 0.19 -17.97 -6.84
C MET A 211 0.43 -17.61 -8.31
N ALA A 212 1.42 -16.77 -8.60
CA ALA A 212 1.79 -16.39 -9.96
C ALA A 212 2.05 -17.59 -10.87
N ASN A 213 2.53 -18.70 -10.33
CA ASN A 213 2.95 -19.88 -11.10
C ASN A 213 1.78 -20.73 -11.62
N TYR A 214 0.55 -20.48 -11.17
CA TYR A 214 -0.60 -21.29 -11.55
C TYR A 214 -1.29 -20.71 -12.79
N GLU A 215 -1.02 -21.32 -13.96
CA GLU A 215 -1.44 -20.80 -15.27
C GLU A 215 -2.96 -20.62 -15.37
N GLU A 216 -3.73 -21.57 -14.85
CA GLU A 216 -5.20 -21.55 -14.84
C GLU A 216 -5.78 -20.24 -14.24
N TYR A 217 -5.12 -19.69 -13.21
CA TYR A 217 -5.59 -18.49 -12.52
C TYR A 217 -4.82 -17.22 -12.90
N HIS A 218 -3.75 -17.34 -13.69
CA HIS A 218 -2.85 -16.21 -13.96
C HIS A 218 -3.59 -15.01 -14.58
N GLN A 219 -4.41 -15.24 -15.60
CA GLN A 219 -5.11 -14.15 -16.29
C GLN A 219 -6.15 -13.46 -15.39
N TYR A 220 -6.82 -14.24 -14.52
CA TYR A 220 -7.71 -13.71 -13.50
C TYR A 220 -6.96 -12.82 -12.51
N PHE A 221 -5.88 -13.33 -11.90
CA PHE A 221 -5.09 -12.57 -10.93
C PHE A 221 -4.43 -11.33 -11.53
N LYS A 222 -3.88 -11.45 -12.75
CA LYS A 222 -3.33 -10.31 -13.50
C LYS A 222 -4.34 -9.18 -13.68
N THR A 223 -5.60 -9.52 -13.95
CA THR A 223 -6.66 -8.52 -14.13
C THR A 223 -7.13 -7.97 -12.80
N LYS A 224 -7.49 -8.86 -11.86
CA LYS A 224 -8.10 -8.49 -10.58
C LYS A 224 -7.14 -7.73 -9.66
N ILE A 225 -5.88 -8.14 -9.58
CA ILE A 225 -4.90 -7.45 -8.73
C ILE A 225 -4.54 -6.08 -9.32
N LEU A 226 -4.55 -5.91 -10.64
CA LEU A 226 -4.37 -4.59 -11.24
C LEU A 226 -5.53 -3.63 -10.88
N GLU A 227 -6.76 -4.12 -10.72
CA GLU A 227 -7.86 -3.33 -10.16
C GLU A 227 -7.55 -2.87 -8.73
N TYR A 228 -6.98 -3.75 -7.91
CA TYR A 228 -6.58 -3.40 -6.54
C TYR A 228 -5.37 -2.45 -6.47
N VAL A 229 -4.49 -2.46 -7.47
CA VAL A 229 -3.45 -1.43 -7.64
C VAL A 229 -4.09 -0.08 -7.98
N LYS A 230 -5.11 -0.08 -8.86
CA LYS A 230 -5.86 1.14 -9.21
C LYS A 230 -6.65 1.68 -8.02
N SER A 231 -7.19 0.84 -7.13
CA SER A 231 -7.90 1.27 -5.92
C SER A 231 -6.97 1.66 -4.77
N GLY A 232 -5.69 1.29 -4.84
CA GLY A 232 -4.69 1.53 -3.79
C GLY A 232 -4.80 0.53 -2.62
N GLU A 233 -5.45 -0.62 -2.82
CA GLU A 233 -5.47 -1.74 -1.87
C GLU A 233 -4.26 -2.66 -2.02
N CYS A 234 -3.74 -2.81 -3.24
CA CYS A 234 -2.54 -3.60 -3.54
C CYS A 234 -1.36 -2.67 -3.90
N PRO A 235 -0.19 -2.80 -3.24
CA PRO A 235 1.02 -2.09 -3.65
C PRO A 235 1.44 -2.45 -5.10
N PRO A 236 1.86 -1.48 -5.93
CA PRO A 236 2.35 -1.76 -7.28
C PRO A 236 3.47 -2.80 -7.35
N ARG A 237 4.32 -2.85 -6.31
CA ARG A 237 5.43 -3.79 -6.23
C ARG A 237 4.97 -5.24 -6.13
N ASP A 238 3.92 -5.52 -5.36
CA ASP A 238 3.42 -6.89 -5.17
C ASP A 238 2.83 -7.43 -6.49
N TYR A 239 2.07 -6.58 -7.20
CA TYR A 239 1.58 -6.90 -8.54
C TYR A 239 2.73 -7.18 -9.51
N ALA A 240 3.72 -6.28 -9.55
CA ALA A 240 4.86 -6.42 -10.45
C ALA A 240 5.67 -7.69 -10.15
N ALA A 241 5.90 -8.01 -8.86
CA ALA A 241 6.62 -9.20 -8.46
C ALA A 241 5.90 -10.48 -8.91
N MET A 242 4.56 -10.53 -8.77
CA MET A 242 3.74 -11.63 -9.29
C MET A 242 3.89 -11.78 -10.80
N ILE A 243 3.74 -10.69 -11.57
CA ILE A 243 3.87 -10.73 -13.03
C ILE A 243 5.28 -11.16 -13.45
N ASP A 244 6.31 -10.55 -12.88
CA ASP A 244 7.69 -10.86 -13.19
C ASP A 244 8.03 -12.33 -12.89
N ARG A 245 7.53 -12.89 -11.78
CA ARG A 245 7.73 -14.30 -11.46
C ARG A 245 7.09 -15.21 -12.51
N TYR A 246 5.86 -14.93 -12.95
CA TYR A 246 5.22 -15.72 -14.02
C TYR A 246 6.01 -15.65 -15.33
N TYR A 247 6.49 -14.47 -15.71
CA TYR A 247 7.34 -14.30 -16.91
C TYR A 247 8.61 -15.15 -16.81
N LEU A 248 9.29 -15.13 -15.66
CA LEU A 248 10.54 -15.85 -15.47
C LEU A 248 10.33 -17.37 -15.36
N HIS A 249 9.37 -17.80 -14.55
CA HIS A 249 9.22 -19.20 -14.16
C HIS A 249 8.32 -20.00 -15.10
N VAL A 250 7.27 -19.40 -15.65
CA VAL A 250 6.32 -20.08 -16.54
C VAL A 250 6.64 -19.77 -18.00
N LEU A 251 6.71 -18.49 -18.39
CA LEU A 251 6.94 -18.13 -19.78
C LEU A 251 8.40 -18.27 -20.23
N LYS A 252 9.35 -18.34 -19.27
CA LYS A 252 10.80 -18.32 -19.52
C LYS A 252 11.24 -17.10 -20.35
N LYS A 253 10.69 -15.93 -20.03
CA LYS A 253 10.94 -14.65 -20.72
C LYS A 253 11.48 -13.59 -19.77
N ASP A 254 12.01 -12.52 -20.36
CA ASP A 254 12.40 -11.31 -19.64
C ASP A 254 11.22 -10.71 -18.87
N THR A 255 11.51 -10.20 -17.66
CA THR A 255 10.48 -9.72 -16.76
C THR A 255 10.10 -8.26 -17.09
N PRO A 256 8.80 -7.92 -17.19
CA PRO A 256 8.39 -6.61 -17.69
C PRO A 256 8.69 -5.44 -16.74
N TYR A 257 8.80 -5.71 -15.43
CA TYR A 257 8.99 -4.68 -14.41
C TYR A 257 10.33 -4.78 -13.69
N TYR A 258 11.02 -5.92 -13.75
CA TYR A 258 12.31 -6.16 -13.08
C TYR A 258 12.30 -5.86 -11.56
N ILE A 259 11.24 -6.26 -10.89
CA ILE A 259 11.09 -6.35 -9.44
C ILE A 259 11.54 -7.71 -8.93
N TYR A 260 11.12 -8.78 -9.62
CA TYR A 260 11.58 -10.15 -9.37
C TYR A 260 12.56 -10.53 -10.48
N VAL A 261 13.86 -10.54 -10.14
CA VAL A 261 14.94 -10.71 -11.12
C VAL A 261 15.58 -12.09 -10.97
N GLY A 262 15.91 -12.71 -12.11
CA GLY A 262 16.80 -13.87 -12.17
C GLY A 262 18.26 -13.45 -11.96
N GLN A 263 19.20 -14.33 -12.32
CA GLN A 263 20.64 -14.08 -12.09
C GLN A 263 21.28 -13.07 -13.06
N ASN A 264 20.58 -12.63 -14.11
CA ASN A 264 21.16 -11.78 -15.13
C ASN A 264 21.12 -10.29 -14.74
N PRO A 265 22.23 -9.55 -14.88
CA PRO A 265 22.25 -8.10 -14.68
C PRO A 265 21.38 -7.40 -15.73
N VAL A 266 20.53 -6.48 -15.27
CA VAL A 266 19.55 -5.80 -16.11
C VAL A 266 20.02 -4.40 -16.42
N LYS A 267 20.05 -4.05 -17.70
CA LYS A 267 20.30 -2.66 -18.12
C LYS A 267 19.00 -1.86 -18.06
N ASP A 268 19.06 -0.71 -17.39
CA ASP A 268 17.97 0.26 -17.37
C ASP A 268 17.58 0.62 -18.82
N SER A 269 16.28 0.56 -19.13
CA SER A 269 15.76 0.86 -20.46
C SER A 269 14.48 1.70 -20.40
N ALA A 270 14.25 2.47 -21.45
CA ALA A 270 13.03 3.28 -21.59
C ALA A 270 11.76 2.39 -21.60
N ALA A 271 11.84 1.18 -22.17
CA ALA A 271 10.72 0.24 -22.19
C ALA A 271 10.34 -0.22 -20.78
N ILE A 272 11.32 -0.65 -19.97
CA ILE A 272 11.12 -1.07 -18.58
C ILE A 272 10.53 0.09 -17.77
N ASN A 273 11.07 1.29 -17.90
CA ASN A 273 10.57 2.45 -17.18
C ASN A 273 9.15 2.86 -17.58
N ARG A 274 8.76 2.67 -18.85
CA ARG A 274 7.38 2.86 -19.30
C ARG A 274 6.44 1.85 -18.64
N ASN A 275 6.83 0.57 -18.59
CA ASN A 275 6.05 -0.47 -17.92
C ASN A 275 5.90 -0.17 -16.43
N ARG A 276 7.01 0.13 -15.73
CA ARG A 276 7.00 0.49 -14.31
C ARG A 276 6.07 1.67 -14.03
N LYS A 277 6.15 2.74 -14.83
CA LYS A 277 5.27 3.90 -14.72
C LYS A 277 3.79 3.57 -14.97
N SER A 278 3.46 2.59 -15.83
CA SER A 278 2.06 2.25 -16.15
C SER A 278 1.31 1.64 -14.97
N ILE A 279 2.02 1.11 -13.98
CA ILE A 279 1.45 0.58 -12.72
C ILE A 279 1.81 1.40 -11.49
N GLY A 280 2.55 2.50 -11.64
CA GLY A 280 2.89 3.41 -10.55
C GLY A 280 4.21 3.11 -9.84
N LEU A 281 5.08 2.27 -10.39
CA LEU A 281 6.43 2.06 -9.87
C LEU A 281 7.38 3.20 -10.28
N PRO A 282 8.40 3.51 -9.46
CA PRO A 282 9.49 4.42 -9.84
C PRO A 282 10.33 3.79 -10.97
N SER A 283 11.09 4.62 -11.71
CA SER A 283 12.08 4.10 -12.68
C SER A 283 13.12 3.20 -12.01
N MET A 284 13.85 2.38 -12.77
CA MET A 284 14.90 1.50 -12.23
C MET A 284 15.95 2.29 -11.44
N LYS A 285 16.51 3.35 -12.04
CA LYS A 285 17.44 4.27 -11.35
C LYS A 285 16.86 4.83 -10.05
N HIS A 286 15.59 5.23 -10.05
CA HIS A 286 14.95 5.81 -8.88
C HIS A 286 14.68 4.76 -7.79
N GLY A 287 14.15 3.59 -8.16
CA GLY A 287 13.95 2.46 -7.26
C GLY A 287 15.25 2.02 -6.58
N ASN A 288 16.36 1.95 -7.32
CA ASN A 288 17.67 1.60 -6.76
C ASN A 288 18.16 2.62 -5.73
N ALA A 289 17.91 3.92 -5.97
CA ALA A 289 18.23 4.96 -4.98
C ALA A 289 17.41 4.82 -3.70
N ILE A 290 16.11 4.52 -3.82
CA ILE A 290 15.22 4.27 -2.67
C ILE A 290 15.74 3.08 -1.84
N ILE A 291 16.08 1.96 -2.48
CA ILE A 291 16.62 0.77 -1.80
C ILE A 291 17.94 1.09 -1.09
N LYS A 292 18.84 1.83 -1.76
CA LYS A 292 20.13 2.23 -1.17
C LYS A 292 19.94 3.08 0.09
N ASP A 293 19.03 4.05 0.04
CA ASP A 293 18.76 4.93 1.18
C ASP A 293 18.09 4.18 2.34
N TYR A 294 17.17 3.25 2.04
CA TYR A 294 16.58 2.36 3.03
C TYR A 294 17.63 1.49 3.74
N ASN A 295 18.52 0.86 2.98
CA ASN A 295 19.59 0.02 3.53
C ASN A 295 20.60 0.84 4.35
N LYS A 296 20.90 2.08 3.94
CA LYS A 296 21.78 2.97 4.71
C LYS A 296 21.16 3.33 6.06
N LYS A 297 19.86 3.64 6.09
CA LYS A 297 19.14 3.96 7.33
C LYS A 297 19.15 2.78 8.31
N ASN A 298 18.83 1.58 7.83
CA ASN A 298 18.81 0.37 8.68
C ASN A 298 20.19 -0.03 9.22
N LYS A 299 21.30 0.40 8.59
CA LYS A 299 22.65 0.18 9.10
C LYS A 299 23.05 1.20 10.18
N ALA A 300 22.48 2.41 10.15
CA ALA A 300 22.76 3.45 11.13
C ALA A 300 21.92 3.30 12.42
N GLU A 301 20.85 2.51 12.37
CA GLU A 301 19.96 2.20 13.50
C GLU A 301 20.31 0.87 14.21
N LYS A 302 21.36 0.17 13.76
CA LYS A 302 21.95 -1.02 14.41
C LYS A 302 23.23 -0.62 15.10
#